data_AF-A0A2G7FN08-F1
#
_entry.id   AF-A0A2G7FN08-F1
#
_cell.length_a   1.000
_cell.length_b   1.000
_cell.length_c   1.000
_cell.angle_alpha   90.00
_cell.angle_beta   90.00
_cell.angle_gamma   90.00
#
_symmetry.space_group_name_H-M   'P 1'
#
loop_
_entity.id
_entity.type
_entity.pdbx_description
1 polymer ?
#
loop_
_entity_poly.entity_id
_entity_poly.type
_entity_poly.pdbx_seq_one_letter_code
_entity_poly.pdbx_strand_id
1 'polypeptide(L)'
;MHVLSAEDAEHDARRAVAHNILSTSSGSSSTRNGAVIEHRSFATNALTRSRSQVLPVKARVLRLASRAFNACIAEILFTLVADGYPHDIYKTGDLVHHAPQLDGFLLYHGRKDAQVKLRGQRIELGEVEHCIHCRAESTLKTAIVELATADDKPSALVAFLLTAEDGTTGVPNSGDILRSSTPQFQSLVQDVRRSLENQLPSYITPARFLPLSYLPKSLTGKTDRKYLHETAGAFLRRRQTKSPG
;
A
#
# COMPACT_ATOMS: atom_id res chain seq x y z
N MET A 1 13.62 4.24 25.75
CA MET A 1 13.26 3.49 24.52
C MET A 1 14.14 2.26 24.51
N HIS A 2 13.55 1.09 24.74
CA HIS A 2 14.26 -0.19 24.62
C HIS A 2 13.93 -0.79 23.26
N VAL A 3 14.97 -1.19 22.53
CA VAL A 3 14.84 -1.86 21.23
C VAL A 3 14.91 -3.36 21.51
N LEU A 4 13.84 -4.09 21.17
CA LEU A 4 13.76 -5.54 21.34
C LEU A 4 13.80 -6.23 19.97
N SER A 5 14.35 -7.43 19.95
CA SER A 5 14.25 -8.33 18.80
C SER A 5 12.79 -8.77 18.61
N ALA A 6 12.41 -9.22 17.41
CA ALA A 6 11.03 -9.64 17.12
C ALA A 6 10.54 -10.79 18.03
N GLU A 7 11.42 -11.73 18.38
CA GLU A 7 11.12 -12.88 19.23
C GLU A 7 10.95 -12.47 20.70
N ASP A 8 11.79 -11.54 21.17
CA ASP A 8 11.66 -10.95 22.51
C ASP A 8 10.42 -10.06 22.62
N ALA A 9 10.06 -9.32 21.55
CA ALA A 9 8.87 -8.48 21.53
C ALA A 9 7.56 -9.29 21.60
N GLU A 10 7.51 -10.49 21.00
CA GLU A 10 6.35 -11.38 21.10
C GLU A 10 6.25 -12.03 22.50
N HIS A 11 7.38 -12.41 23.08
CA HIS A 11 7.44 -12.94 24.45
C HIS A 11 7.05 -11.88 25.50
N ASP A 12 7.52 -10.64 25.32
CA ASP A 12 7.26 -9.52 26.22
C ASP A 12 5.86 -8.94 26.02
N ALA A 13 5.25 -9.07 24.83
CA ALA A 13 3.84 -8.73 24.61
C ALA A 13 2.88 -9.60 25.45
N ARG A 14 3.25 -10.86 25.73
CA ARG A 14 2.48 -11.75 26.63
C ARG A 14 2.71 -11.45 28.11
N ARG A 15 3.80 -10.73 28.43
CA ARG A 15 4.20 -10.32 29.79
C ARG A 15 3.96 -8.84 30.09
N ALA A 16 3.55 -8.05 29.09
CA ALA A 16 3.36 -6.62 29.19
C ALA A 16 2.33 -6.30 30.27
N VAL A 17 2.84 -5.93 31.45
CA VAL A 17 2.08 -5.18 32.46
C VAL A 17 1.46 -3.98 31.73
N ALA A 18 0.21 -3.62 32.05
CA ALA A 18 -0.69 -2.70 31.36
C ALA A 18 -0.19 -1.24 31.10
N HIS A 19 1.11 -0.99 31.14
CA HIS A 19 1.78 0.31 31.11
C HIS A 19 2.63 0.58 29.85
N ASN A 20 2.66 -0.31 28.86
CA ASN A 20 3.55 -0.17 27.69
C ASN A 20 2.80 -0.18 26.35
N ILE A 21 3.19 0.71 25.43
CA ILE A 21 2.74 0.72 24.03
C ILE A 21 3.81 0.01 23.19
N LEU A 22 3.40 -1.04 22.50
CA LEU A 22 4.25 -1.76 21.55
C LEU A 22 4.09 -1.15 20.16
N SER A 23 5.21 -0.82 19.53
CA SER A 23 5.23 -0.16 18.24
C SER A 23 6.28 -0.81 17.35
N THR A 24 5.90 -1.27 16.16
CA THR A 24 6.81 -1.94 15.22
C THR A 24 7.35 -0.93 14.23
N SER A 25 8.68 -0.77 14.16
CA SER A 25 9.31 0.08 13.14
C SER A 25 9.98 -0.77 12.07
N SER A 26 9.77 -0.41 10.80
CA SER A 26 10.55 -0.96 9.69
C SER A 26 11.95 -0.32 9.73
N GLY A 27 12.90 -0.96 10.41
CA GLY A 27 14.31 -0.61 10.31
C GLY A 27 14.86 -0.95 8.92
N SER A 28 15.95 -0.30 8.50
CA SER A 28 16.68 -0.60 7.24
C SER A 28 17.42 -1.95 7.24
N SER A 29 17.19 -2.78 8.25
CA SER A 29 17.74 -4.13 8.42
C SER A 29 16.59 -5.14 8.31
N SER A 30 16.86 -6.32 7.76
CA SER A 30 15.90 -7.41 7.48
C SER A 30 15.17 -7.98 8.71
N THR A 31 15.40 -7.44 9.91
CA THR A 31 14.73 -7.81 11.15
C THR A 31 13.77 -6.70 11.60
N ARG A 32 12.49 -7.05 11.79
CA ARG A 32 11.51 -6.14 12.42
C ARG A 32 11.93 -5.92 13.86
N ASN A 33 12.23 -4.68 14.22
CA ASN A 33 12.55 -4.34 15.60
C ASN A 33 11.28 -3.79 16.27
N GLY A 34 10.92 -4.36 17.42
CA GLY A 34 9.87 -3.85 18.27
C GLY A 34 10.44 -2.72 19.14
N ALA A 35 9.84 -1.54 19.06
CA ALA A 35 10.11 -0.45 19.99
C ALA A 35 9.02 -0.46 21.07
N VAL A 36 9.43 -0.76 22.31
CA VAL A 36 8.58 -0.61 23.48
C VAL A 36 8.66 0.84 23.94
N ILE A 37 7.50 1.50 23.95
CA ILE A 37 7.34 2.86 24.46
C ILE A 37 6.64 2.77 25.81
N GLU A 38 7.36 3.11 26.87
CA GLU A 38 6.80 3.19 28.22
C GLU A 38 5.82 4.37 28.33
N HIS A 39 4.73 4.21 29.09
CA HIS A 39 3.72 5.26 29.29
C HIS A 39 4.34 6.59 29.72
N ARG A 40 5.32 6.56 30.64
CA ARG A 40 6.00 7.78 31.13
C ARG A 40 6.76 8.52 30.03
N SER A 41 7.44 7.79 29.14
CA SER A 41 8.19 8.40 28.02
C SER A 41 7.26 8.99 26.98
N PHE A 42 6.10 8.36 26.76
CA PHE A 42 5.06 8.91 25.91
C PHE A 42 4.42 10.16 26.54
N ALA A 43 3.98 10.09 27.80
CA ALA A 43 3.31 11.17 28.51
C ALA A 43 4.19 12.44 28.60
N THR A 44 5.49 12.30 28.92
CA THR A 44 6.42 13.43 28.95
C THR A 44 6.57 14.08 27.57
N ASN A 45 6.69 13.29 26.50
CA ASN A 45 6.73 13.81 25.14
C ASN A 45 5.41 14.49 24.74
N ALA A 46 4.28 13.92 25.15
CA ALA A 46 2.94 14.43 24.84
C ALA A 46 2.66 15.77 25.50
N LEU A 47 3.00 15.89 26.78
CA LEU A 47 2.87 17.14 27.54
C LEU A 47 3.83 18.22 27.05
N THR A 48 5.03 17.84 26.61
CA THR A 48 6.00 18.81 26.07
C THR A 48 5.59 19.31 24.67
N ARG A 49 5.10 18.42 23.79
CA ARG A 49 4.64 18.80 22.43
C ARG A 49 3.31 19.53 22.43
N SER A 50 2.37 19.17 23.30
CA SER A 50 1.09 19.89 23.44
C SER A 50 1.28 21.32 23.94
N ARG A 51 2.36 21.61 24.69
CA ARG A 51 2.72 22.98 25.09
C ARG A 51 3.37 23.79 23.98
N SER A 52 4.05 23.14 23.01
CA SER A 52 4.70 23.83 21.88
C SER A 52 3.81 23.97 20.65
N GLN A 53 2.84 23.06 20.47
CA GLN A 53 1.77 23.19 19.50
C GLN A 53 0.55 23.80 20.20
N VAL A 54 0.27 25.08 19.96
CA VAL A 54 -0.95 25.76 20.43
C VAL A 54 -2.15 25.16 19.69
N LEU A 55 -2.58 23.97 20.11
CA LEU A 55 -3.85 23.41 19.67
C LEU A 55 -4.94 24.08 20.51
N PRO A 56 -5.90 24.79 19.90
CA PRO A 56 -7.00 25.37 20.64
C PRO A 56 -7.81 24.25 21.33
N VAL A 57 -8.35 24.55 22.52
CA VAL A 57 -9.29 23.65 23.23
C VAL A 57 -10.40 23.25 22.24
N LYS A 58 -10.61 21.94 22.04
CA LYS A 58 -11.50 21.33 21.00
C LYS A 58 -10.94 21.29 19.57
N ALA A 59 -9.63 21.36 19.36
CA ALA A 59 -9.05 21.14 18.04
C ALA A 59 -9.47 19.76 17.47
N ARG A 60 -9.91 19.76 16.21
CA ARG A 60 -10.17 18.54 15.44
C ARG A 60 -8.90 18.15 14.71
N VAL A 61 -8.34 16.99 15.06
CA VAL A 61 -7.11 16.48 14.43
C VAL A 61 -7.47 15.28 13.57
N LEU A 62 -6.94 15.29 12.35
CA LEU A 62 -7.19 14.26 11.34
C LEU A 62 -6.38 13.00 11.66
N ARG A 63 -7.03 11.84 11.60
CA ARG A 63 -6.39 10.52 11.70
C ARG A 63 -6.07 10.01 10.29
N LEU A 64 -4.81 10.11 9.87
CA LEU A 64 -4.32 9.74 8.53
C LEU A 64 -3.45 8.48 8.55
N ALA A 65 -2.76 8.23 9.66
CA ALA A 65 -1.85 7.12 9.79
C ALA A 65 -2.61 5.79 9.98
N SER A 66 -2.13 4.75 9.30
CA SER A 66 -2.58 3.38 9.55
C SER A 66 -2.29 3.00 11.01
N ARG A 67 -3.20 2.21 11.61
CA ARG A 67 -3.10 1.72 13.00
C ARG A 67 -1.83 0.90 13.26
N ALA A 68 -1.17 0.43 12.21
CA ALA A 68 0.07 -0.33 12.29
C ALA A 68 1.34 0.54 12.38
N PHE A 69 1.24 1.87 12.24
CA PHE A 69 2.38 2.79 12.25
C PHE A 69 2.37 3.73 13.45
N ASN A 70 3.57 4.07 13.95
CA ASN A 70 3.75 4.92 15.13
C ASN A 70 3.11 6.31 15.02
N ALA A 71 2.92 6.79 13.79
CA ALA A 71 2.23 8.05 13.52
C ALA A 71 0.77 8.04 14.03
N CYS A 72 0.10 6.88 14.10
CA CYS A 72 -1.27 6.82 14.62
C CYS A 72 -1.34 7.07 16.13
N ILE A 73 -0.29 6.69 16.88
CA ILE A 73 -0.19 6.94 18.32
C ILE A 73 -0.09 8.46 18.54
N ALA A 74 0.70 9.14 17.71
CA ALA A 74 0.79 10.59 17.75
C ALA A 74 -0.55 11.26 17.42
N GLU A 75 -1.23 10.85 16.35
CA GLU A 75 -2.51 11.41 15.94
C GLU A 75 -3.65 11.17 16.95
N ILE A 76 -3.63 10.06 17.68
CA ILE A 76 -4.67 9.72 18.65
C ILE A 76 -4.32 10.28 20.02
N LEU A 77 -3.18 9.89 20.58
CA LEU A 77 -2.87 10.17 21.98
C LEU A 77 -2.36 11.60 22.21
N PHE A 78 -1.59 12.21 21.28
CA PHE A 78 -1.23 13.63 21.45
C PHE A 78 -2.45 14.53 21.33
N THR A 79 -3.36 14.20 20.42
CA THR A 79 -4.64 14.91 20.26
C THR A 79 -5.48 14.83 21.53
N LEU A 80 -5.61 13.64 22.12
CA LEU A 80 -6.37 13.46 23.37
C LEU A 80 -5.71 14.18 24.56
N VAL A 81 -4.37 14.16 24.67
CA VAL A 81 -3.64 14.88 25.73
C VAL A 81 -3.75 16.40 25.57
N ALA A 82 -3.94 16.90 24.35
CA ALA A 82 -4.16 18.32 24.05
C ALA A 82 -5.65 18.73 24.09
N ASP A 83 -6.53 17.91 24.69
CA ASP A 83 -7.99 18.15 24.78
C ASP A 83 -8.68 18.32 23.41
N GLY A 84 -8.10 17.69 22.39
CA GLY A 84 -8.66 17.57 21.04
C GLY A 84 -9.43 16.26 20.85
N TYR A 85 -10.28 16.22 19.83
CA TYR A 85 -11.08 15.04 19.50
C TYR A 85 -10.58 14.45 18.18
N PRO A 86 -9.99 13.24 18.18
CA PRO A 86 -9.62 12.58 16.93
C PRO A 86 -10.89 12.17 16.20
N HIS A 87 -10.96 12.43 14.90
CA HIS A 87 -12.11 12.05 14.06
C HIS A 87 -11.67 11.08 12.98
N ASP A 88 -12.51 10.07 12.76
CA ASP A 88 -12.40 9.20 11.60
C ASP A 88 -12.78 10.00 10.35
N ILE A 89 -11.88 9.99 9.37
CA ILE A 89 -12.10 10.58 8.06
C ILE A 89 -12.20 9.47 7.04
N TYR A 90 -13.22 9.54 6.19
CA TYR A 90 -13.36 8.65 5.06
C TYR A 90 -12.46 9.14 3.93
N LYS A 91 -11.50 8.30 3.53
CA LYS A 91 -10.66 8.58 2.36
C LYS A 91 -11.52 8.43 1.12
N THR A 92 -12.09 9.55 0.64
CA THR A 92 -12.97 9.53 -0.53
C THR A 92 -12.24 9.00 -1.74
N GLY A 93 -10.95 9.33 -1.90
CA GLY A 93 -10.10 9.04 -3.06
C GLY A 93 -10.33 9.97 -4.26
N ASP A 94 -11.19 10.97 -4.07
CA ASP A 94 -11.35 12.07 -5.00
C ASP A 94 -10.14 13.01 -4.92
N LEU A 95 -9.60 13.37 -6.08
CA LEU A 95 -8.60 14.42 -6.21
C LEU A 95 -9.34 15.74 -6.29
N VAL A 96 -9.18 16.54 -5.25
CA VAL A 96 -9.76 17.88 -5.16
C VAL A 96 -8.64 18.89 -4.96
N HIS A 97 -8.84 20.08 -5.52
CA HIS A 97 -7.98 21.24 -5.29
C HIS A 97 -8.79 22.31 -4.58
N HIS A 98 -8.24 22.88 -3.51
CA HIS A 98 -8.85 24.02 -2.85
C HIS A 98 -8.60 25.27 -3.70
N ALA A 99 -9.66 25.93 -4.18
CA ALA A 99 -9.55 27.16 -4.97
C ALA A 99 -9.53 28.37 -4.02
N PRO A 100 -8.38 28.99 -3.74
CA PRO A 100 -8.30 30.05 -2.74
C PRO A 100 -9.06 31.32 -3.12
N GLN A 101 -9.36 31.50 -4.42
CA GLN A 101 -10.13 32.65 -4.92
C GLN A 101 -11.66 32.45 -4.83
N LEU A 102 -12.11 31.24 -4.47
CA LEU A 102 -13.52 30.89 -4.33
C LEU A 102 -13.71 30.38 -2.90
N ASP A 103 -14.13 31.26 -2.00
CA ASP A 103 -14.26 30.99 -0.56
C ASP A 103 -14.88 29.62 -0.26
N GLY A 104 -14.03 28.68 0.17
CA GLY A 104 -14.44 27.34 0.61
C GLY A 104 -14.80 26.35 -0.50
N PHE A 105 -14.59 26.67 -1.77
CA PHE A 105 -14.89 25.76 -2.88
C PHE A 105 -13.73 24.79 -3.15
N LEU A 106 -14.10 23.52 -3.33
CA LEU A 106 -13.20 22.47 -3.80
C LEU A 106 -13.48 22.20 -5.28
N LEU A 107 -12.47 22.42 -6.12
CA LEU A 107 -12.51 22.04 -7.52
C LEU A 107 -12.24 20.54 -7.64
N TYR A 108 -13.24 19.80 -8.13
CA TYR A 108 -13.12 18.37 -8.38
C TYR A 108 -12.28 18.09 -9.65
N HIS A 109 -11.21 17.33 -9.51
CA HIS A 109 -10.29 16.98 -10.60
C HIS A 109 -10.43 15.52 -11.06
N GLY A 110 -11.33 14.75 -10.44
CA GLY A 110 -11.50 13.32 -10.71
C GLY A 110 -11.08 12.46 -9.52
N ARG A 111 -10.78 11.19 -9.78
CA ARG A 111 -10.32 10.23 -8.78
C ARG A 111 -8.82 10.02 -8.84
N LYS A 112 -8.18 9.90 -7.68
CA LYS A 112 -6.74 9.64 -7.56
C LYS A 112 -6.40 8.16 -7.81
N ASP A 113 -7.33 7.29 -7.48
CA ASP A 113 -7.25 5.83 -7.53
C ASP A 113 -7.76 5.27 -8.86
N ALA A 114 -7.08 4.23 -9.33
CA ALA A 114 -7.42 3.51 -10.55
C ALA A 114 -8.63 2.62 -10.27
N GLN A 115 -9.83 3.15 -10.50
CA GLN A 115 -11.07 2.39 -10.40
C GLN A 115 -11.46 1.81 -11.75
N VAL A 116 -11.81 0.54 -11.74
CA VAL A 116 -12.21 -0.17 -12.96
C VAL A 116 -13.54 -0.88 -12.75
N LYS A 117 -14.29 -1.05 -13.84
CA LYS A 117 -15.48 -1.90 -13.86
C LYS A 117 -15.11 -3.27 -14.37
N LEU A 118 -15.31 -4.31 -13.56
CA LEU A 118 -15.13 -5.69 -13.95
C LEU A 118 -16.42 -6.46 -13.66
N ARG A 119 -17.04 -7.02 -14.70
CA ARG A 119 -18.27 -7.82 -14.59
C ARG A 119 -19.40 -7.09 -13.83
N GLY A 120 -19.58 -5.80 -14.13
CA GLY A 120 -20.59 -4.95 -13.49
C GLY A 120 -20.22 -4.44 -12.09
N GLN A 121 -19.07 -4.85 -11.54
CA GLN A 121 -18.61 -4.43 -10.21
C GLN A 121 -17.54 -3.34 -10.31
N ARG A 122 -17.61 -2.36 -9.41
CA ARG A 122 -16.59 -1.31 -9.26
C ARG A 122 -15.49 -1.85 -8.35
N ILE A 123 -14.26 -1.88 -8.86
CA ILE A 123 -13.10 -2.41 -8.13
C ILE A 123 -12.09 -1.30 -7.95
N GLU A 124 -11.62 -1.17 -6.71
CA GLU A 124 -10.48 -0.34 -6.33
C GLU A 124 -9.18 -1.13 -6.55
N LEU A 125 -8.45 -0.85 -7.62
CA LEU A 125 -7.19 -1.58 -7.89
C LEU A 125 -6.16 -1.39 -6.77
N GLY A 126 -6.19 -0.23 -6.11
CA GLY A 126 -5.32 0.09 -4.98
C GLY A 126 -5.51 -0.82 -3.76
N GLU A 127 -6.71 -1.37 -3.54
CA GLU A 127 -6.95 -2.34 -2.45
C GLU A 127 -6.21 -3.65 -2.73
N VAL A 128 -6.30 -4.14 -3.97
CA VAL A 128 -5.61 -5.35 -4.40
C VAL A 128 -4.09 -5.17 -4.34
N GLU A 129 -3.59 -4.02 -4.83
CA GLU A 129 -2.18 -3.64 -4.73
C GLU A 129 -1.70 -3.64 -3.27
N HIS A 130 -2.50 -3.09 -2.36
CA HIS A 130 -2.18 -3.03 -0.95
C HIS A 130 -2.11 -4.42 -0.31
N CYS A 131 -3.10 -5.29 -0.55
CA CYS A 131 -3.10 -6.66 -0.04
C CYS A 131 -1.88 -7.46 -0.54
N ILE A 132 -1.53 -7.31 -1.83
CA ILE A 132 -0.33 -7.94 -2.40
C ILE A 132 0.93 -7.44 -1.67
N HIS A 133 1.05 -6.11 -1.50
CA HIS A 133 2.21 -5.51 -0.86
C HIS A 133 2.33 -5.94 0.60
N CYS A 134 1.24 -5.96 1.37
CA CYS A 134 1.26 -6.42 2.76
C CYS A 134 1.70 -7.88 2.90
N ARG A 135 1.31 -8.75 1.96
CA ARG A 135 1.69 -10.16 2.01
C ARG A 135 3.17 -10.40 1.69
N ALA A 136 3.74 -9.60 0.81
CA ALA A 136 5.05 -9.81 0.22
C ALA A 136 6.00 -8.62 0.39
N GLU A 137 5.82 -7.84 1.46
CA GLU A 137 6.55 -6.59 1.74
C GLU A 137 8.08 -6.76 1.72
N SER A 138 8.59 -7.89 2.21
CA SER A 138 10.03 -8.16 2.26
C SER A 138 10.64 -8.55 0.92
N THR A 139 9.81 -8.98 -0.05
CA THR A 139 10.27 -9.50 -1.34
C THR A 139 9.91 -8.58 -2.50
N LEU A 140 8.77 -7.88 -2.39
CA LEU A 140 8.27 -6.96 -3.40
C LEU A 140 8.67 -5.54 -3.08
N LYS A 141 9.14 -4.86 -4.12
CA LYS A 141 9.39 -3.42 -4.12
C LYS A 141 8.15 -2.64 -4.54
N THR A 142 7.36 -3.21 -5.45
CA THR A 142 6.15 -2.60 -5.97
C THR A 142 5.23 -3.67 -6.56
N ALA A 143 3.94 -3.49 -6.35
CA ALA A 143 2.88 -4.22 -7.03
C ALA A 143 1.95 -3.22 -7.71
N ILE A 144 1.59 -3.49 -8.96
CA ILE A 144 0.62 -2.69 -9.71
C ILE A 144 -0.40 -3.62 -10.31
N VAL A 145 -1.68 -3.32 -10.13
CA VAL A 145 -2.76 -4.11 -10.70
C VAL A 145 -3.40 -3.30 -11.81
N GLU A 146 -3.64 -3.94 -12.95
CA GLU A 146 -4.33 -3.35 -14.09
C GLU A 146 -5.45 -4.28 -14.58
N LEU A 147 -6.52 -3.67 -15.10
CA LEU A 147 -7.55 -4.41 -15.82
C LEU A 147 -7.07 -4.67 -17.25
N ALA A 148 -6.92 -5.94 -17.60
CA ALA A 148 -6.62 -6.33 -18.97
C ALA A 148 -7.91 -6.71 -19.70
N THR A 149 -8.09 -6.12 -20.89
CA THR A 149 -9.18 -6.43 -21.81
C THR A 149 -8.62 -7.03 -23.10
N ALA A 150 -9.32 -8.02 -23.65
CA ALA A 150 -9.03 -8.61 -24.95
C ALA A 150 -10.37 -8.88 -25.64
N ASP A 151 -10.43 -8.65 -26.95
CA ASP A 151 -11.70 -8.57 -27.71
C ASP A 151 -12.58 -9.81 -27.53
N ASP A 152 -11.98 -11.00 -27.44
CA ASP A 152 -12.70 -12.29 -27.34
C ASP A 152 -12.64 -12.96 -25.94
N LYS A 153 -12.13 -12.27 -24.90
CA LYS A 153 -12.02 -12.86 -23.55
C LYS A 153 -12.59 -11.94 -22.49
N PRO A 154 -13.19 -12.52 -21.42
CA PRO A 154 -13.64 -11.71 -20.30
C PRO A 154 -12.45 -10.94 -19.73
N SER A 155 -12.69 -9.66 -19.45
CA SER A 155 -11.70 -8.80 -18.79
C SER A 155 -11.22 -9.47 -17.50
N ALA A 156 -9.95 -9.31 -17.19
CA ALA A 156 -9.34 -9.94 -16.02
C ALA A 156 -8.29 -9.01 -15.41
N LEU A 157 -8.13 -9.11 -14.09
CA LEU A 157 -7.09 -8.37 -13.38
C LEU A 157 -5.74 -9.06 -13.56
N VAL A 158 -4.73 -8.25 -13.87
CA VAL A 158 -3.34 -8.66 -14.03
C VAL A 158 -2.50 -7.86 -13.04
N ALA A 159 -1.73 -8.56 -12.19
CA ALA A 159 -0.84 -7.95 -11.23
C ALA A 159 0.60 -7.98 -11.76
N PHE A 160 1.22 -6.83 -11.92
CA PHE A 160 2.62 -6.65 -12.22
C PHE A 160 3.42 -6.53 -10.92
N LEU A 161 4.43 -7.37 -10.76
CA LEU A 161 5.21 -7.49 -9.53
C LEU A 161 6.68 -7.17 -9.82
N LEU A 162 7.25 -6.20 -9.10
CA LEU A 162 8.67 -5.90 -9.12
C LEU A 162 9.28 -6.35 -7.79
N THR A 163 10.28 -7.23 -7.81
CA THR A 163 10.94 -7.71 -6.59
C THR A 163 12.03 -6.73 -6.13
N ALA A 164 12.43 -6.82 -4.87
CA ALA A 164 13.45 -5.96 -4.27
C ALA A 164 14.84 -6.14 -4.91
N GLU A 165 15.11 -7.33 -5.44
CA GLU A 165 16.34 -7.67 -6.17
C GLU A 165 16.45 -6.97 -7.54
N ASP A 166 15.39 -6.26 -7.95
CA ASP A 166 15.28 -5.68 -9.28
C ASP A 166 15.69 -4.21 -9.35
N GLY A 167 16.38 -3.87 -10.45
CA GLY A 167 16.78 -2.51 -10.79
C GLY A 167 15.62 -1.51 -10.70
N THR A 168 15.88 -0.35 -10.09
CA THR A 168 14.91 0.73 -9.84
C THR A 168 14.41 1.43 -11.11
N THR A 169 15.17 1.41 -12.20
CA THR A 169 14.96 2.32 -13.33
C THR A 169 15.35 1.65 -14.64
N GLY A 170 14.35 1.36 -15.49
CA GLY A 170 14.58 1.07 -16.90
C GLY A 170 14.12 2.26 -17.72
N VAL A 171 15.03 2.83 -18.51
CA VAL A 171 14.66 3.71 -19.62
C VAL A 171 13.98 2.82 -20.68
N PRO A 172 12.89 3.26 -21.33
CA PRO A 172 12.26 2.51 -22.41
C PRO A 172 13.15 2.52 -23.66
N ASN A 173 14.31 1.86 -23.60
CA ASN A 173 15.15 1.55 -24.75
C ASN A 173 15.24 0.02 -24.85
N SER A 174 14.31 -0.54 -25.62
CA SER A 174 14.47 -1.81 -26.36
C SER A 174 14.59 -3.11 -25.55
N GLY A 175 13.87 -3.25 -24.44
CA GLY A 175 13.73 -4.52 -23.72
C GLY A 175 12.26 -4.85 -23.41
N ASP A 176 11.93 -6.14 -23.33
CA ASP A 176 10.63 -6.59 -22.83
C ASP A 176 10.52 -6.23 -21.33
N ILE A 177 9.45 -5.54 -20.92
CA ILE A 177 9.27 -5.13 -19.51
C ILE A 177 9.01 -6.32 -18.58
N LEU A 178 8.63 -7.45 -19.18
CA LEU A 178 8.38 -8.69 -18.48
C LEU A 178 9.66 -9.52 -18.44
N ARG A 179 9.93 -10.13 -17.29
CA ARG A 179 10.98 -11.15 -17.17
C ARG A 179 10.40 -12.55 -17.31
N SER A 180 11.30 -13.51 -17.51
CA SER A 180 10.96 -14.93 -17.39
C SER A 180 10.59 -15.28 -15.95
N SER A 181 9.54 -16.08 -15.80
CA SER A 181 9.12 -16.60 -14.49
C SER A 181 10.20 -17.52 -13.92
N THR A 182 10.70 -17.22 -12.72
CA THR A 182 11.61 -18.10 -11.96
C THR A 182 10.82 -18.97 -10.96
N PRO A 183 11.40 -20.08 -10.46
CA PRO A 183 10.78 -20.88 -9.41
C PRO A 183 10.50 -20.08 -8.13
N GLN A 184 11.40 -19.18 -7.74
CA GLN A 184 11.17 -18.30 -6.57
C GLN A 184 9.97 -17.38 -6.79
N PHE A 185 9.83 -16.82 -7.99
CA PHE A 185 8.69 -15.98 -8.34
C PHE A 185 7.37 -16.77 -8.30
N GLN A 186 7.39 -18.03 -8.77
CA GLN A 186 6.19 -18.88 -8.72
C GLN A 186 5.75 -19.18 -7.28
N SER A 187 6.71 -19.46 -6.39
CA SER A 187 6.44 -19.64 -4.96
C SER A 187 5.82 -18.38 -4.35
N LEU A 188 6.41 -17.21 -4.62
CA LEU A 188 5.89 -15.91 -4.20
C LEU A 188 4.45 -15.68 -4.68
N VAL A 189 4.18 -15.96 -5.96
CA VAL A 189 2.84 -15.82 -6.55
C VAL A 189 1.83 -16.75 -5.90
N GLN A 190 2.20 -17.99 -5.58
CA GLN A 190 1.32 -18.93 -4.89
C GLN A 190 0.96 -18.42 -3.49
N ASP A 191 1.94 -17.89 -2.75
CA ASP A 191 1.73 -17.35 -1.42
C ASP A 191 0.90 -16.05 -1.41
N VAL A 192 1.13 -15.17 -2.38
CA VAL A 192 0.32 -13.96 -2.59
C VAL A 192 -1.10 -14.36 -2.95
N ARG A 193 -1.29 -15.25 -3.94
CA ARG A 193 -2.62 -15.70 -4.37
C ARG A 193 -3.42 -16.28 -3.20
N ARG A 194 -2.83 -17.21 -2.42
CA ARG A 194 -3.49 -17.81 -1.25
C ARG A 194 -3.92 -16.76 -0.23
N SER A 195 -3.07 -15.74 0.01
CA SER A 195 -3.42 -14.64 0.90
C SER A 195 -4.57 -13.80 0.38
N LEU A 196 -4.60 -13.51 -0.93
CA LEU A 196 -5.68 -12.73 -1.54
C LEU A 196 -7.00 -13.49 -1.52
N GLU A 197 -6.99 -14.80 -1.78
CA GLU A 197 -8.20 -15.64 -1.75
C GLU A 197 -8.83 -15.71 -0.34
N ASN A 198 -8.03 -15.55 0.71
CA ASN A 198 -8.51 -15.50 2.09
C ASN A 198 -9.08 -14.14 2.51
N GLN A 199 -8.69 -13.06 1.82
CA GLN A 199 -9.02 -11.68 2.21
C GLN A 199 -10.01 -11.00 1.27
N LEU A 200 -10.00 -11.39 0.00
CA LEU A 200 -10.76 -10.76 -1.07
C LEU A 200 -11.64 -11.78 -1.78
N PRO A 201 -12.82 -11.37 -2.27
CA PRO A 201 -13.64 -12.20 -3.13
C PRO A 201 -12.89 -12.62 -4.41
N SER A 202 -13.19 -13.83 -4.90
CA SER A 202 -12.51 -14.44 -6.05
C SER A 202 -12.57 -13.63 -7.36
N TYR A 203 -13.55 -12.74 -7.51
CA TYR A 203 -13.70 -11.88 -8.69
C TYR A 203 -12.78 -10.65 -8.67
N ILE A 204 -12.20 -10.27 -7.53
CA ILE A 204 -11.20 -9.20 -7.38
C ILE A 204 -9.77 -9.77 -7.37
N THR A 205 -9.60 -11.08 -7.17
CA THR A 205 -8.28 -11.72 -7.21
C THR A 205 -7.67 -11.66 -8.62
N PRO A 206 -6.42 -11.19 -8.79
CA PRO A 206 -5.74 -11.19 -10.08
C PRO A 206 -5.63 -12.58 -10.69
N ALA A 207 -6.08 -12.71 -11.94
CA ALA A 207 -6.02 -13.95 -12.69
C ALA A 207 -4.57 -14.31 -13.08
N ARG A 208 -3.72 -13.30 -13.26
CA ARG A 208 -2.32 -13.43 -13.67
C ARG A 208 -1.43 -12.52 -12.84
N PHE A 209 -0.23 -13.02 -12.55
CA PHE A 209 0.84 -12.29 -11.92
C PHE A 209 2.04 -12.30 -12.86
N LEU A 210 2.52 -11.13 -13.24
CA LEU A 210 3.58 -10.94 -14.22
C LEU A 210 4.79 -10.30 -13.54
N PRO A 211 5.97 -10.91 -13.62
CA PRO A 211 7.15 -10.33 -13.03
C PRO A 211 7.71 -9.22 -13.93
N LEU A 212 8.00 -8.06 -13.34
CA LEU A 212 8.57 -6.90 -14.02
C LEU A 212 10.09 -6.92 -13.97
N SER A 213 10.74 -6.60 -15.08
CA SER A 213 12.18 -6.33 -15.13
C SER A 213 12.51 -4.97 -14.48
N TYR A 214 11.64 -3.98 -14.71
CA TYR A 214 11.73 -2.63 -14.17
C TYR A 214 10.33 -2.00 -14.16
N LEU A 215 10.18 -0.88 -13.44
CA LEU A 215 8.93 -0.12 -13.45
C LEU A 215 8.96 0.93 -14.57
N PRO A 216 8.10 0.85 -15.60
CA PRO A 216 8.07 1.84 -16.67
C PRO A 216 7.65 3.20 -16.12
N LYS A 217 8.36 4.25 -16.52
CA LYS A 217 8.09 5.64 -16.13
C LYS A 217 7.73 6.48 -17.36
N SER A 218 6.78 7.38 -17.22
CA SER A 218 6.43 8.37 -18.23
C SER A 218 7.48 9.49 -18.28
N LEU A 219 7.37 10.38 -19.26
CA LEU A 219 8.23 11.57 -19.40
C LEU A 219 8.26 12.48 -18.15
N THR A 220 7.24 12.38 -17.29
CA THR A 220 7.15 13.14 -16.03
C THR A 220 7.76 12.41 -14.82
N GLY A 221 8.38 11.24 -15.03
CA GLY A 221 8.96 10.41 -13.96
C GLY A 221 7.92 9.62 -13.13
N LYS A 222 6.63 9.77 -13.43
CA LYS A 222 5.54 8.98 -12.84
C LYS A 222 5.49 7.60 -13.47
N THR A 223 4.93 6.62 -12.77
CA THR A 223 4.71 5.28 -13.33
C THR A 223 3.81 5.35 -14.57
N ASP A 224 4.24 4.72 -15.66
CA ASP A 224 3.47 4.66 -16.91
C ASP A 224 2.45 3.51 -16.86
N ARG A 225 1.32 3.79 -16.20
CA ARG A 225 0.19 2.85 -16.13
C ARG A 225 -0.45 2.58 -17.49
N LYS A 226 -0.39 3.54 -18.43
CA LYS A 226 -0.92 3.34 -19.77
C LYS A 226 -0.15 2.23 -20.49
N TYR A 227 1.19 2.29 -20.42
CA TYR A 227 2.04 1.24 -20.98
C TYR A 227 1.82 -0.13 -20.33
N LEU A 228 1.64 -0.17 -19.00
CA LEU A 228 1.31 -1.41 -18.28
C LEU A 228 -0.06 -1.98 -18.71
N HIS A 229 -1.06 -1.13 -18.86
CA HIS A 229 -2.39 -1.50 -19.34
C HIS A 229 -2.34 -2.13 -20.74
N GLU A 230 -1.63 -1.48 -21.68
CA GLU A 230 -1.43 -1.99 -23.04
C GLU A 230 -0.68 -3.33 -23.04
N THR A 231 0.35 -3.45 -22.20
CA THR A 231 1.12 -4.69 -22.05
C THR A 231 0.26 -5.83 -21.48
N ALA A 232 -0.61 -5.53 -20.51
CA ALA A 232 -1.52 -6.51 -19.93
C ALA A 232 -2.50 -7.05 -20.98
N GLY A 233 -3.07 -6.16 -21.81
CA GLY A 233 -3.93 -6.54 -22.94
C GLY A 233 -3.18 -7.38 -23.99
N ALA A 234 -1.96 -6.98 -24.36
CA ALA A 234 -1.13 -7.72 -25.30
C ALA A 234 -0.76 -9.13 -24.78
N PHE A 235 -0.48 -9.25 -23.48
CA PHE A 235 -0.19 -10.53 -22.83
C PHE A 235 -1.38 -11.49 -22.89
N LEU A 236 -2.61 -11.00 -22.66
CA LEU A 236 -3.82 -11.82 -22.78
C LEU A 236 -4.06 -12.31 -24.23
N ARG A 237 -3.71 -11.49 -25.24
CA ARG A 237 -3.84 -11.86 -26.67
C ARG A 237 -2.80 -12.91 -27.10
N ARG A 238 -1.52 -12.73 -26.77
CA ARG A 238 -0.42 -13.62 -27.21
C ARG A 238 -0.57 -15.08 -26.79
N ARG A 239 -1.26 -15.35 -25.68
CA ARG A 239 -1.47 -16.72 -25.19
C ARG A 239 -2.53 -17.52 -25.98
N GLN A 240 -3.17 -16.94 -27.00
CA GLN A 240 -4.04 -17.66 -27.92
C GLN A 240 -3.28 -18.61 -28.87
N THR A 241 -2.00 -18.34 -29.18
CA THR A 241 -1.27 -19.10 -30.21
C THR A 241 -0.57 -20.37 -29.70
N LYS A 242 -0.61 -20.65 -28.39
CA LYS A 242 -0.08 -21.89 -27.78
C LYS A 242 -1.18 -22.64 -27.04
N SER A 243 -2.06 -23.27 -27.79
CA SER A 243 -2.81 -24.44 -27.34
C SER A 243 -2.74 -25.48 -28.45
N PRO A 244 -1.82 -26.47 -28.41
CA PRO A 244 -1.97 -27.67 -29.20
C PRO A 244 -2.95 -28.59 -28.48
N GLY A 245 -3.94 -29.07 -29.23
CA GLY A 245 -4.72 -30.26 -28.86
C GLY A 245 -3.90 -31.52 -29.06
#